data_AF-A0A2S6RSY9-F1
#
_entry.id   AF-A0A2S6RSY9-F1
#
_cell.length_a   1.000
_cell.length_b   1.000
_cell.length_c   1.000
_cell.angle_alpha   90.00
_cell.angle_beta   90.00
_cell.angle_gamma   90.00
#
_symmetry.space_group_name_H-M   'P 1'
#
loop_
_entity.id
_entity.type
_entity.pdbx_description
1 polymer ?
#
loop_
_entity_poly.entity_id
_entity_poly.type
_entity_poly.pdbx_seq_one_letter_code
_entity_poly.pdbx_strand_id
1 'polypeptide(L)'
;MPVTQAMEYKPNFTRHAQKRLTARGIKGNVVELITIYGDREARVGERLIALSLSADKIRELIAENIVKPQQVSSLSKTVVLLNEDRFQVVTAFARYGKKGRRYDHGIKYSDSRSRGFIEL
;
A
#
# COMPACT_ATOMS: atom_id res chain seq x y z
N MET A 1 -4.62 27.66 5.41
CA MET A 1 -4.94 26.22 5.42
C MET A 1 -3.65 25.47 5.76
N PRO A 2 -3.60 24.65 6.81
CA PRO A 2 -2.33 24.10 7.27
C PRO A 2 -2.01 22.80 6.51
N VAL A 3 -1.00 22.85 5.64
CA VAL A 3 -0.40 21.69 4.94
C VAL A 3 0.70 21.06 5.82
N THR A 4 0.53 21.08 7.14
CA THR A 4 1.64 20.93 8.11
C THR A 4 1.52 19.68 8.97
N GLN A 5 1.03 18.56 8.43
CA GLN A 5 0.98 17.28 9.17
C GLN A 5 1.57 16.07 8.42
N ALA A 6 1.99 16.22 7.16
CA ALA A 6 2.56 15.11 6.39
C ALA A 6 4.05 14.83 6.69
N MET A 7 4.71 15.65 7.52
CA MET A 7 6.17 15.66 7.64
C MET A 7 6.75 14.78 8.78
N GLU A 8 5.92 14.23 9.68
CA GLU A 8 6.40 13.46 10.85
C GLU A 8 6.05 11.97 10.88
N TYR A 9 5.31 11.43 9.89
CA TYR A 9 4.98 10.00 9.87
C TYR A 9 5.94 9.19 9.01
N LYS A 10 7.22 9.14 9.42
CA LYS A 10 8.17 8.22 8.80
C LYS A 10 8.08 6.85 9.48
N PRO A 11 7.68 5.78 8.76
CA PRO A 11 7.54 4.47 9.37
C PRO A 11 8.90 3.90 9.80
N ASN A 12 8.92 3.25 10.95
CA ASN A 12 10.09 2.53 11.41
C ASN A 12 10.21 1.20 10.67
N PHE A 13 11.40 0.84 10.18
CA PHE A 13 11.61 -0.44 9.51
C PHE A 13 12.29 -1.44 10.44
N THR A 14 11.73 -2.65 10.55
CA THR A 14 12.46 -3.75 11.19
C THR A 14 13.69 -4.14 10.35
N ARG A 15 14.71 -4.72 10.99
CA ARG A 15 15.87 -5.32 10.29
C ARG A 15 15.42 -6.37 9.27
N HIS A 16 14.36 -7.12 9.60
CA HIS A 16 13.75 -8.07 8.68
C HIS A 16 13.15 -7.37 7.46
N ALA A 17 12.35 -6.31 7.66
CA ALA A 17 11.77 -5.52 6.57
C ALA A 17 12.85 -4.99 5.64
N GLN A 18 13.88 -4.32 6.16
CA GLN A 18 14.98 -3.77 5.37
C GLN A 18 15.63 -4.85 4.47
N LYS A 19 15.98 -6.01 5.05
CA LYS A 19 16.56 -7.12 4.30
C LYS A 19 15.64 -7.62 3.19
N ARG A 20 14.34 -7.74 3.47
CA ARG A 20 13.35 -8.25 2.50
C ARG A 20 13.02 -7.24 1.41
N LEU A 21 12.99 -5.94 1.71
CA LEU A 21 12.77 -4.89 0.73
C LEU A 21 13.87 -4.89 -0.32
N THR A 22 15.14 -4.92 0.12
CA THR A 22 16.30 -5.01 -0.77
C THR A 22 16.26 -6.26 -1.62
N ALA A 23 16.01 -7.43 -1.01
CA ALA A 23 15.92 -8.70 -1.74
C ALA A 23 14.77 -8.75 -2.77
N ARG A 24 13.72 -7.93 -2.59
CA ARG A 24 12.55 -7.86 -3.48
C ARG A 24 12.60 -6.68 -4.44
N GLY A 25 13.64 -5.85 -4.39
CA GLY A 25 13.75 -4.63 -5.20
C GLY A 25 12.66 -3.58 -4.90
N ILE A 26 12.09 -3.60 -3.70
CA ILE A 26 11.03 -2.65 -3.30
C ILE A 26 11.69 -1.41 -2.69
N LYS A 27 11.43 -0.23 -3.29
CA LYS A 27 11.99 1.04 -2.83
C LYS A 27 11.32 1.50 -1.53
N GLY A 28 12.12 2.01 -0.59
CA GLY A 28 11.61 2.55 0.69
C GLY A 28 10.52 3.61 0.52
N ASN A 29 10.70 4.56 -0.41
CA ASN A 29 9.71 5.59 -0.71
C ASN A 29 8.33 5.02 -1.09
N VAL A 30 8.27 3.88 -1.80
CA VAL A 30 6.99 3.23 -2.14
C VAL A 30 6.29 2.72 -0.87
N VAL A 31 7.05 2.19 0.08
CA VAL A 31 6.53 1.69 1.36
C VAL A 31 6.07 2.84 2.24
N GLU A 32 6.84 3.92 2.30
CA GLU A 32 6.48 5.14 3.04
C GLU A 32 5.16 5.71 2.52
N LEU A 33 5.01 5.87 1.20
CA LEU A 33 3.77 6.34 0.59
C LEU A 33 2.56 5.46 0.90
N ILE A 34 2.71 4.13 0.88
CA ILE A 34 1.62 3.21 1.22
C ILE A 34 1.29 3.26 2.72
N THR A 35 2.29 3.49 3.57
CA THR A 35 2.07 3.57 5.02
C THR A 35 1.35 4.86 5.41
N ILE A 36 1.62 5.96 4.70
CA ILE A 36 1.02 7.28 4.98
C ILE A 36 -0.35 7.41 4.31
N TYR A 37 -0.50 6.97 3.06
CA TYR A 37 -1.69 7.23 2.24
C TYR A 37 -2.53 5.98 1.91
N GLY A 38 -2.15 4.81 2.44
CA GLY A 38 -2.84 3.55 2.17
C GLY A 38 -4.31 3.60 2.60
N ASP A 39 -5.22 3.45 1.64
CA ASP A 39 -6.67 3.47 1.86
C ASP A 39 -7.27 2.06 2.01
N ARG A 40 -6.51 1.04 1.62
CA ARG A 40 -6.92 -0.37 1.68
C ARG A 40 -6.21 -1.07 2.82
N GLU A 41 -6.97 -1.38 3.86
CA GLU A 41 -6.50 -2.09 5.04
C GLU A 41 -7.13 -3.48 5.17
N ALA A 42 -6.34 -4.46 5.62
CA ALA A 42 -6.83 -5.75 6.10
C ALA A 42 -6.08 -6.19 7.36
N ARG A 43 -6.81 -6.60 8.40
CA ARG A 43 -6.20 -7.18 9.61
C ARG A 43 -5.69 -8.59 9.33
N VAL A 44 -4.43 -8.86 9.68
CA VAL A 44 -3.73 -10.13 9.35
C VAL A 44 -3.25 -10.89 10.58
N GLY A 45 -3.75 -10.50 11.76
CA GLY A 45 -3.39 -11.07 13.06
C GLY A 45 -3.64 -10.05 14.17
N GLU A 46 -3.16 -10.35 15.37
CA GLU A 46 -3.19 -9.38 16.46
C GLU A 46 -2.17 -8.26 16.19
N ARG A 47 -2.65 -7.01 16.09
CA ARG A 47 -1.85 -5.78 15.92
C ARG A 47 -1.07 -5.68 14.60
N LEU A 48 -1.46 -6.47 13.58
CA LEU A 48 -0.86 -6.44 12.25
C LEU A 48 -1.91 -6.10 11.20
N ILE A 49 -1.61 -5.09 10.40
CA ILE A 49 -2.42 -4.68 9.25
C ILE A 49 -1.63 -4.78 7.97
N ALA A 50 -2.32 -5.20 6.91
CA ALA A 50 -1.87 -5.09 5.54
C ALA A 50 -2.44 -3.81 4.94
N LEU A 51 -1.56 -2.89 4.55
CA LEU A 51 -1.88 -1.66 3.86
C LEU A 51 -1.55 -1.77 2.36
N SER A 52 -2.40 -1.19 1.54
CA SER A 52 -2.18 -1.02 0.10
C SER A 52 -2.95 0.19 -0.41
N LEU A 53 -2.70 0.57 -1.66
CA LEU A 53 -3.41 1.66 -2.32
C LEU A 53 -4.43 1.14 -3.34
N SER A 54 -5.62 1.75 -3.38
CA SER A 54 -6.57 1.58 -4.46
C SER A 54 -6.14 2.35 -5.72
N ALA A 55 -6.71 1.97 -6.87
CA ALA A 55 -6.45 2.68 -8.12
C ALA A 55 -6.93 4.14 -8.06
N ASP A 56 -8.04 4.39 -7.37
CA ASP A 56 -8.62 5.73 -7.23
C ASP A 56 -7.75 6.61 -6.34
N LYS A 57 -7.28 6.09 -5.20
CA LYS A 57 -6.36 6.83 -4.34
C LYS A 57 -5.04 7.13 -5.03
N ILE A 58 -4.51 6.23 -5.86
CA ILE A 58 -3.31 6.51 -6.66
C ILE A 58 -3.55 7.65 -7.65
N ARG A 59 -4.72 7.71 -8.31
CA ARG A 59 -5.06 8.80 -9.23
C ARG A 59 -5.15 10.14 -8.50
N GLU A 60 -5.77 10.16 -7.32
CA GLU A 60 -5.85 11.32 -6.45
C GLU A 60 -4.44 11.84 -6.09
N LEU A 61 -3.56 10.95 -5.62
CA LEU A 61 -2.18 11.30 -5.27
C LEU A 61 -1.33 11.80 -6.45
N ILE A 62 -1.64 11.38 -7.68
CA ILE A 62 -1.01 11.92 -8.90
C ILE A 62 -1.54 13.32 -9.18
N ALA A 63 -2.86 13.54 -9.09
CA ALA A 63 -3.48 14.85 -9.29
C ALA A 63 -2.97 15.88 -8.27
N GLU A 64 -2.69 15.44 -7.05
CA GLU A 64 -2.09 16.26 -5.98
C GLU A 64 -0.56 16.44 -6.11
N ASN A 65 0.07 15.89 -7.15
CA ASN A 65 1.53 15.90 -7.36
C ASN A 65 2.35 15.26 -6.22
N ILE A 66 1.74 14.43 -5.38
CA ILE A 66 2.41 13.69 -4.29
C ILE A 66 3.17 12.48 -4.87
N VAL A 67 2.59 11.82 -5.88
CA VAL A 67 3.14 10.61 -6.50
C VAL A 67 3.50 10.86 -7.96
N LYS A 68 4.71 10.45 -8.36
CA LYS A 68 5.10 10.49 -9.78
C LYS A 68 4.45 9.34 -10.56
N PRO A 69 3.99 9.55 -11.80
CA PRO A 69 3.39 8.50 -12.63
C PRO A 69 4.26 7.23 -12.78
N GLN A 70 5.58 7.39 -12.73
CA GLN A 70 6.56 6.29 -12.79
C GLN A 70 6.46 5.31 -11.62
N GLN A 71 5.91 5.73 -10.47
CA GLN A 71 5.79 4.92 -9.26
C GLN A 71 4.49 4.10 -9.19
N VAL A 72 3.53 4.37 -10.08
CA VAL A 72 2.17 3.78 -10.07
C VAL A 72 2.19 2.26 -10.14
N SER A 73 3.03 1.69 -11.01
CA SER A 73 3.14 0.23 -11.15
C SER A 73 3.64 -0.43 -9.87
N SER A 74 4.57 0.21 -9.16
CA SER A 74 5.06 -0.27 -7.87
C SER A 74 4.01 -0.10 -6.76
N LEU A 75 3.37 1.06 -6.67
CA LEU A 75 2.37 1.36 -5.64
C LEU A 75 1.14 0.47 -5.74
N SER A 76 0.60 0.29 -6.95
CA SER A 76 -0.61 -0.53 -7.19
C SER A 76 -0.43 -2.01 -6.84
N LYS A 77 0.80 -2.50 -6.86
CA LYS A 77 1.12 -3.91 -6.59
C LYS A 77 1.67 -4.14 -5.21
N THR A 78 2.16 -3.12 -4.50
CA THR A 78 2.84 -3.34 -3.22
C THR A 78 1.83 -3.40 -2.08
N VAL A 79 2.03 -4.38 -1.20
CA VAL A 79 1.32 -4.52 0.08
C VAL A 79 2.36 -4.38 1.18
N VAL A 80 2.03 -3.59 2.20
CA VAL A 80 2.88 -3.32 3.36
C VAL A 80 2.24 -3.98 4.58
N LEU A 81 3.00 -4.79 5.31
CA LEU A 81 2.60 -5.28 6.62
C LEU A 81 3.17 -4.35 7.69
N LEU A 82 2.27 -3.71 8.42
CA LEU A 82 2.54 -2.75 9.47
C LEU A 82 2.09 -3.30 10.82
N ASN A 83 2.92 -3.13 11.84
CA ASN A 83 2.50 -3.25 13.22
C ASN A 83 1.93 -1.91 13.68
N GLU A 84 0.65 -1.89 14.04
CA GLU A 84 -0.09 -0.67 14.38
C GLU A 84 0.47 -0.01 15.64
N ASP A 85 0.64 -0.76 16.72
CA ASP A 85 1.08 -0.25 18.03
C ASP A 85 2.42 0.50 17.98
N ARG A 86 3.34 0.02 17.15
CA ARG A 86 4.72 0.55 17.07
C ARG A 86 4.97 1.38 15.83
N PHE A 87 3.94 1.56 14.99
CA PHE A 87 4.05 2.18 13.67
C PHE A 87 5.27 1.66 12.89
N GLN A 88 5.39 0.32 12.85
CA GLN A 88 6.60 -0.37 12.41
C GLN A 88 6.33 -1.30 11.23
N VAL A 89 7.04 -1.09 10.11
CA VAL A 89 6.99 -1.95 8.94
C VAL A 89 7.70 -3.27 9.25
N VAL A 90 6.92 -4.34 9.23
CA VAL A 90 7.38 -5.72 9.43
C VAL A 90 7.91 -6.30 8.13
N THR A 91 7.22 -6.07 7.01
CA THR A 91 7.69 -6.44 5.68
C THR A 91 6.83 -5.76 4.60
N ALA A 92 7.31 -5.70 3.35
CA ALA A 92 6.47 -5.37 2.21
C ALA A 92 6.75 -6.33 1.05
N PHE A 93 5.75 -6.58 0.23
CA PHE A 93 5.86 -7.48 -0.91
C PHE A 93 4.95 -7.02 -2.05
N ALA A 94 5.36 -7.32 -3.27
CA ALA A 94 4.50 -7.14 -4.43
C ALA A 94 3.48 -8.29 -4.51
N ARG A 95 2.27 -7.93 -4.91
CA ARG A 95 1.14 -8.82 -5.20
C ARG A 95 1.45 -9.56 -6.51
N TYR A 96 2.25 -10.61 -6.42
CA TYR A 96 2.49 -11.57 -7.51
C TYR A 96 1.83 -12.92 -7.16
N GLY A 97 0.91 -13.42 -8.00
CA GLY A 97 0.35 -14.78 -7.90
C GLY A 97 -1.16 -14.86 -7.56
N LYS A 98 -1.73 -16.07 -7.77
CA LYS A 98 -3.17 -16.42 -7.78
C LYS A 98 -4.02 -15.75 -6.67
N LYS A 99 -5.19 -15.21 -7.08
CA LYS A 99 -6.34 -14.80 -6.24
C LYS A 99 -6.50 -15.81 -5.09
N GLY A 100 -6.23 -15.44 -3.83
CA GLY A 100 -6.52 -16.32 -2.68
C GLY A 100 -5.51 -16.34 -1.54
N ARG A 101 -4.55 -15.40 -1.46
CA ARG A 101 -3.78 -15.26 -0.22
C ARG A 101 -4.69 -14.61 0.84
N ARG A 102 -4.58 -14.96 2.12
CA ARG A 102 -5.46 -14.45 3.21
C ARG A 102 -5.59 -12.92 3.24
N TYR A 103 -4.55 -12.19 2.87
CA TYR A 103 -4.56 -10.73 2.79
C TYR A 103 -5.39 -10.17 1.61
N ASP A 104 -5.75 -10.96 0.60
CA ASP A 104 -6.67 -10.55 -0.48
C ASP A 104 -8.14 -10.57 -0.01
N HIS A 105 -8.49 -11.39 0.98
CA HIS A 105 -9.87 -11.59 1.44
C HIS A 105 -10.39 -10.48 2.36
N GLY A 106 -9.49 -9.73 3.01
CA GLY A 106 -9.84 -8.61 3.89
C GLY A 106 -9.67 -7.24 3.25
N ILE A 107 -8.94 -7.14 2.14
CA ILE A 107 -8.79 -5.88 1.42
C ILE A 107 -10.11 -5.63 0.69
N LYS A 108 -10.96 -4.77 1.26
CA LYS A 108 -12.17 -4.30 0.58
C LYS A 108 -11.72 -3.63 -0.72
N TYR A 109 -11.96 -4.32 -1.83
CA TYR A 109 -11.78 -3.73 -3.14
C TYR A 109 -12.84 -2.63 -3.28
N SER A 110 -12.42 -1.38 -3.39
CA SER A 110 -13.19 -0.41 -4.17
C SER A 110 -13.26 -0.98 -5.58
N ASP A 111 -14.38 -1.64 -5.87
CA ASP A 111 -14.69 -2.23 -7.17
C ASP A 111 -14.63 -1.10 -8.21
N SER A 112 -13.67 -1.19 -9.11
CA SER A 112 -13.49 -0.23 -10.20
C SER A 112 -13.79 -0.88 -11.56
N ARG A 113 -14.45 -2.05 -11.61
CA ARG A 113 -14.79 -2.73 -12.88
C ARG A 113 -16.13 -3.45 -12.93
N SER A 114 -17.15 -3.00 -12.21
CA SER A 114 -18.55 -3.24 -12.58
C SER A 114 -19.09 -2.07 -13.41
N ARG A 115 -18.43 -1.76 -14.54
CA ARG A 115 -19.05 -1.00 -15.65
C ARG A 115 -19.17 -1.94 -16.84
N GLY A 116 -20.41 -2.09 -17.29
CA GLY A 116 -20.91 -3.24 -18.01
C GLY A 116 -20.31 -3.45 -19.39
N PHE A 117 -20.17 -4.73 -19.72
CA PHE A 117 -20.44 -5.19 -21.08
C PHE A 117 -21.94 -5.43 -21.15
N ILE A 118 -22.67 -4.48 -21.73
CA ILE A 118 -23.91 -4.78 -22.43
C ILE A 118 -23.45 -4.91 -23.89
N GLU A 119 -23.36 -6.16 -24.36
CA GLU A 119 -23.29 -6.41 -25.79
C GLU A 119 -24.67 -6.12 -26.40
N LEU A 120 -24.61 -5.52 -27.58
CA LEU A 120 -25.72 -5.07 -28.44
C LEU A 120 -26.66 -6.21 -28.84
#